data_AF-A0A399ZWU5-F1
#
_entry.id   AF-A0A399ZWU5-F1
#
_cell.length_a   1.000
_cell.length_b   1.000
_cell.length_c   1.000
_cell.angle_alpha   90.00
_cell.angle_beta   90.00
_cell.angle_gamma   90.00
#
_symmetry.space_group_name_H-M   'P 1'
#
loop_
_entity.id
_entity.type
_entity.pdbx_description
1 polymer ?
#
loop_
_entity_poly.entity_id
_entity_poly.type
_entity_poly.pdbx_seq_one_letter_code
_entity_poly.pdbx_strand_id
1 'polypeptide(L)'
;MTQATQSKISQFASRAEEAAFWDSHDTTDFLDELEPVDVEFAENLTESITIRQTPEMLARLRALARQRGLHPSTLARIWIREQLFSAQSPSIGDQRVERNLLALDAQGQVAVKGPGD
;
A
#
# COMPACT_ATOMS: atom_id res chain seq x y z
N MET A 1 -29.15 -50.93 8.92
CA MET A 1 -29.36 -50.08 10.11
C MET A 1 -28.25 -49.05 10.13
N THR A 2 -28.52 -47.83 9.68
CA THR A 2 -27.54 -46.73 9.64
C THR A 2 -27.62 -45.97 10.96
N GLN A 3 -26.67 -46.18 11.87
CA GLN A 3 -26.61 -45.38 13.09
C GLN A 3 -26.08 -43.98 12.73
N ALA A 4 -26.87 -42.95 13.00
CA ALA A 4 -26.42 -41.57 12.93
C ALA A 4 -25.36 -41.38 14.03
N THR A 5 -24.10 -41.20 13.62
CA THR A 5 -23.02 -40.81 14.52
C THR A 5 -23.29 -39.40 15.01
N GLN A 6 -23.59 -39.27 16.30
CA GLN A 6 -23.78 -37.97 16.95
C GLN A 6 -22.42 -37.27 17.07
N SER A 7 -22.19 -36.24 16.26
CA SER A 7 -20.99 -35.39 16.31
C SER A 7 -20.91 -34.66 17.66
N LYS A 8 -19.70 -34.52 18.22
CA LYS A 8 -19.48 -33.72 19.44
C LYS A 8 -19.65 -32.22 19.15
N ILE A 9 -19.40 -31.80 17.91
CA ILE A 9 -19.66 -30.43 17.45
C ILE A 9 -21.16 -30.30 17.16
N SER A 10 -21.86 -29.52 17.97
CA SER A 10 -23.30 -29.27 17.79
C SER A 10 -23.57 -28.31 16.63
N GLN A 11 -24.76 -28.42 16.02
CA GLN A 11 -25.23 -27.39 15.09
C GLN A 11 -25.65 -26.14 15.89
N PHE A 12 -25.00 -25.01 15.65
CA PHE A 12 -25.29 -23.76 16.34
C PHE A 12 -26.42 -23.01 15.66
N ALA A 13 -27.35 -22.46 16.46
CA ALA A 13 -28.44 -21.64 15.94
C ALA A 13 -28.00 -20.18 15.72
N SER A 14 -26.89 -19.75 16.33
CA SER A 14 -26.35 -18.41 16.21
C SER A 14 -24.82 -18.34 16.37
N ARG A 15 -24.20 -17.28 15.83
CA ARG A 15 -22.76 -17.03 16.01
C ARG A 15 -22.35 -16.80 17.46
N ALA A 16 -23.23 -16.25 18.28
CA ALA A 16 -22.95 -15.99 19.70
C ALA A 16 -22.88 -17.30 20.50
N GLU A 17 -23.74 -18.25 20.18
CA GLU A 17 -23.74 -19.60 20.75
C GLU A 17 -22.49 -20.38 20.34
N GLU A 18 -22.12 -20.30 19.06
CA GLU A 18 -20.87 -20.89 18.54
C GLU A 18 -19.63 -20.33 19.24
N ALA A 19 -19.54 -19.01 19.41
CA ALA A 19 -18.43 -18.38 20.13
C ALA A 19 -18.36 -18.84 21.60
N ALA A 20 -19.50 -18.87 22.31
CA ALA A 20 -19.55 -19.33 23.70
C ALA A 20 -19.17 -20.82 23.85
N PHE A 21 -19.50 -21.65 22.86
CA PHE A 21 -19.07 -23.05 22.81
C PHE A 21 -17.54 -23.14 22.68
N TRP A 22 -16.94 -22.43 21.72
CA TRP A 22 -15.49 -22.46 21.52
C TRP A 22 -14.68 -21.76 22.63
N ASP A 23 -15.27 -20.80 23.33
CA ASP A 23 -14.65 -20.18 24.52
C ASP A 23 -14.58 -21.13 25.72
N SER A 24 -15.47 -22.12 25.77
CA SER A 24 -15.61 -23.05 26.91
C SER A 24 -15.04 -24.45 26.65
N HIS A 25 -14.77 -24.82 25.40
CA HIS A 25 -14.27 -26.15 25.03
C HIS A 25 -12.87 -26.07 24.41
N ASP A 26 -12.03 -27.05 24.72
CA ASP A 26 -10.71 -27.19 24.10
C ASP A 26 -10.86 -27.71 22.67
N THR A 27 -10.26 -27.04 21.69
CA THR A 27 -10.34 -27.45 20.28
C THR A 27 -9.67 -28.79 20.00
N THR A 28 -8.76 -29.24 20.88
CA THR A 28 -8.08 -30.53 20.74
C THR A 28 -9.00 -31.74 20.96
N ASP A 29 -10.11 -31.56 21.69
CA ASP A 29 -11.11 -32.62 21.94
C ASP A 29 -11.93 -33.00 20.70
N PHE A 30 -11.81 -32.20 19.63
CA PHE A 30 -12.55 -32.31 18.38
C PHE A 30 -11.67 -32.60 17.16
N LEU A 31 -10.35 -32.85 17.33
CA LEU A 31 -9.43 -33.09 16.20
C LEU A 31 -9.88 -34.22 15.27
N ASP A 32 -10.57 -35.23 15.81
CA ASP A 32 -11.12 -36.36 15.03
C ASP A 32 -12.28 -35.97 14.10
N GLU A 33 -12.92 -34.82 14.37
CA GLU A 33 -14.06 -34.27 13.61
C GLU A 33 -13.67 -33.04 12.76
N LEU A 34 -12.44 -32.54 12.90
CA LEU A 34 -11.92 -31.40 12.16
C LEU A 34 -11.11 -31.87 10.94
N GLU A 35 -11.30 -31.18 9.81
CA GLU A 35 -10.49 -31.40 8.62
C GLU A 35 -9.32 -30.40 8.59
N PRO A 36 -8.09 -30.85 8.32
CA PRO A 36 -6.98 -29.93 8.10
C PRO A 36 -7.28 -29.07 6.88
N VAL A 37 -7.19 -27.75 7.07
CA VAL A 37 -7.33 -26.78 5.97
C VAL A 37 -5.93 -26.38 5.51
N ASP A 38 -5.67 -26.49 4.21
CA ASP A 38 -4.47 -25.93 3.60
C ASP A 38 -4.56 -24.41 3.62
N VAL A 39 -3.73 -23.79 4.47
CA VAL A 39 -3.66 -22.33 4.58
C VAL A 39 -2.61 -21.83 3.58
N GLU A 40 -3.08 -21.24 2.49
CA GLU A 40 -2.20 -20.48 1.61
C GLU A 40 -1.92 -19.10 2.23
N PHE A 41 -0.71 -18.93 2.75
CA PHE A 41 -0.21 -17.60 3.10
C PHE A 41 0.14 -16.88 1.80
N ALA A 42 -0.50 -15.73 1.54
CA ALA A 42 -0.11 -14.89 0.41
C ALA A 42 1.40 -14.61 0.49
N GLU A 43 2.10 -14.87 -0.61
CA GLU A 43 3.50 -14.48 -0.76
C GLU A 43 3.65 -12.98 -0.49
N ASN A 44 4.82 -12.56 0.02
CA ASN A 44 5.08 -11.17 0.41
C ASN A 44 4.54 -10.17 -0.62
N LEU A 45 3.39 -9.56 -0.35
CA LEU A 45 2.69 -8.64 -1.26
C LEU A 45 3.41 -7.28 -1.41
N THR A 46 4.67 -7.19 -0.97
CA THR A 46 5.43 -5.95 -0.92
C THR A 46 6.87 -6.18 -1.35
N GLU A 47 7.36 -5.32 -2.23
CA GLU A 47 8.78 -5.25 -2.57
C GLU A 47 9.51 -4.22 -1.68
N SER A 48 10.78 -4.49 -1.39
CA SER A 48 11.64 -3.61 -0.60
C SER A 48 12.72 -2.96 -1.46
N ILE A 49 12.90 -1.65 -1.30
CA ILE A 49 14.03 -0.92 -1.88
C ILE A 49 14.99 -0.48 -0.77
N THR A 50 16.30 -0.54 -1.05
CA THR A 50 17.33 0.02 -0.17
C THR A 50 17.73 1.39 -0.66
N ILE A 51 17.55 2.42 0.17
CA ILE A 51 17.92 3.80 -0.18
C ILE A 51 19.02 4.27 0.76
N ARG A 52 20.18 4.67 0.20
CA ARG A 52 21.29 5.25 0.96
C ARG A 52 20.95 6.70 1.31
N GLN A 53 21.18 7.07 2.56
CA GLN A 53 20.89 8.41 3.10
C GLN A 53 22.08 8.93 3.89
N THR A 54 22.20 10.26 4.00
CA THR A 54 23.19 10.86 4.90
C THR A 54 22.80 10.61 6.37
N PRO A 55 23.77 10.57 7.30
CA PRO A 55 23.48 10.35 8.72
C PRO A 55 22.53 11.39 9.31
N GLU A 56 22.68 12.65 8.91
CA GLU A 56 21.83 13.77 9.35
C GLU A 56 20.37 13.58 8.92
N MET A 57 20.14 13.24 7.64
CA MET A 57 18.80 13.05 7.12
C MET A 57 18.10 11.88 7.81
N LEU A 58 18.83 10.77 8.04
CA LEU A 58 18.30 9.61 8.75
C LEU A 58 17.98 9.93 10.22
N ALA A 59 18.80 10.74 10.89
CA ALA A 59 18.53 11.21 12.25
C ALA A 59 17.25 12.07 12.31
N ARG A 60 17.07 12.98 11.35
CA ARG A 60 15.88 13.82 11.24
C ARG A 60 14.62 12.98 11.00
N LEU A 61 14.68 12.00 10.09
CA LEU A 61 13.57 11.08 9.85
C LEU A 61 13.19 10.31 11.12
N ARG A 62 14.17 9.80 11.87
CA ARG A 62 13.93 9.09 13.15
C ARG A 62 13.26 9.98 14.19
N ALA A 63 13.70 11.23 14.32
CA ALA A 63 13.09 12.18 15.25
C ALA A 63 11.62 12.46 14.90
N LEU A 64 11.33 12.70 13.62
CA LEU A 64 9.96 12.96 13.14
C LEU A 64 9.04 11.73 13.26
N ALA A 65 9.58 10.54 13.04
CA ALA A 65 8.86 9.28 13.19
C ALA A 65 8.52 9.02 14.66
N ARG A 66 9.49 9.23 15.57
CA ARG A 66 9.28 9.09 17.01
C ARG A 66 8.21 10.04 17.54
N GLN A 67 8.22 11.30 17.11
CA GLN A 67 7.17 12.28 17.48
C GLN A 67 5.77 11.84 17.07
N ARG A 68 5.65 11.04 16.01
CA ARG A 68 4.39 10.50 15.48
C ARG A 68 4.08 9.08 15.96
N GLY A 69 4.92 8.48 16.81
CA GLY A 69 4.77 7.09 17.25
C GLY A 69 4.96 6.06 16.13
N LEU A 70 5.68 6.41 15.06
CA LEU A 70 5.89 5.56 13.89
C LEU A 70 7.33 5.07 13.79
N HIS A 71 7.51 3.91 13.15
CA HIS A 71 8.84 3.47 12.71
C HIS A 71 9.33 4.33 11.52
N PRO A 72 10.65 4.63 11.40
CA PRO A 72 11.17 5.45 10.30
C PRO A 72 10.79 4.95 8.90
N SER A 73 10.79 3.63 8.68
CA SER A 73 10.38 3.04 7.40
C SER A 73 8.88 3.22 7.12
N THR A 74 8.04 3.21 8.14
CA THR A 74 6.60 3.48 8.01
C THR A 74 6.36 4.93 7.60
N LEU A 75 7.01 5.88 8.28
CA LEU A 75 6.89 7.30 7.93
C LEU A 75 7.40 7.57 6.51
N ALA A 76 8.55 7.01 6.14
CA ALA A 76 9.09 7.13 4.79
C ALA A 76 8.12 6.58 3.73
N ARG A 77 7.51 5.41 3.98
CA ARG A 77 6.54 4.80 3.07
C ARG A 77 5.30 5.68 2.86
N ILE A 78 4.79 6.30 3.93
CA ILE A 78 3.64 7.21 3.87
C ILE A 78 3.98 8.40 2.98
N TRP A 79 5.11 9.09 3.24
CA TRP A 79 5.51 10.24 2.44
C TRP A 79 5.80 9.90 0.97
N ILE A 80 6.44 8.76 0.69
CA ILE A 80 6.67 8.31 -0.68
C ILE A 80 5.32 8.12 -1.40
N ARG A 81 4.35 7.47 -0.74
CA ARG A 81 3.01 7.26 -1.31
C ARG A 81 2.27 8.57 -1.56
N GLU A 82 2.30 9.50 -0.60
CA GLU A 82 1.69 10.83 -0.72
C GLU A 82 2.26 11.58 -1.93
N GLN A 83 3.58 11.64 -2.04
CA GLN A 83 4.24 12.34 -3.15
C GLN A 83 3.95 11.70 -4.51
N LEU A 84 3.91 10.37 -4.59
CA LEU A 84 3.55 9.67 -5.83
C LEU A 84 2.09 9.93 -6.22
N PHE A 85 1.17 9.99 -5.26
CA PHE A 85 -0.23 10.30 -5.53
C PHE A 85 -0.40 11.75 -6.04
N SER A 86 0.30 12.70 -5.41
CA SER A 86 0.29 14.10 -5.84
C SER A 86 0.94 14.31 -7.20
N ALA A 87 2.04 13.61 -7.51
CA ALA A 87 2.73 13.72 -8.80
C ALA A 87 1.92 13.16 -9.97
N GLN A 88 1.04 12.18 -9.73
CA GLN A 88 0.19 11.57 -10.76
C GLN A 88 -1.09 12.36 -11.04
N SER A 89 -1.47 13.31 -10.17
CA SER A 89 -2.62 14.17 -10.41
C SER A 89 -2.17 15.34 -11.29
N PRO A 90 -2.61 15.43 -12.57
CA PRO A 90 -2.24 16.57 -13.39
C PRO A 90 -2.77 17.83 -12.73
N SER A 91 -1.85 18.68 -12.28
CA SER A 91 -2.19 20.01 -11.81
C SER A 91 -2.84 20.74 -13.00
N ILE A 92 -4.12 21.11 -12.87
CA ILE A 92 -4.84 21.91 -13.87
C ILE A 92 -4.15 23.28 -14.10
N GLY A 93 -3.17 23.64 -13.27
CA GLY A 93 -2.37 24.86 -13.37
C GLY A 93 -1.27 24.84 -14.43
N ASP A 94 -0.75 23.68 -14.85
CA ASP A 94 0.40 23.62 -15.76
C ASP A 94 0.03 23.71 -17.26
N GLN A 95 -1.23 23.48 -17.62
CA GLN A 95 -1.69 23.55 -19.03
C GLN A 95 -1.87 24.99 -19.58
N ARG A 96 -1.63 26.04 -18.77
CA ARG A 96 -1.77 27.44 -19.20
C ARG A 96 -0.47 28.06 -19.69
N VAL A 97 0.69 27.50 -19.34
CA VAL A 97 1.99 27.98 -19.83
C VAL A 97 2.32 27.45 -21.22
N GLU A 98 1.89 26.23 -21.58
CA GLU A 98 2.17 25.67 -22.91
C GLU A 98 1.26 26.23 -24.02
N ARG A 99 0.06 26.71 -23.69
CA ARG A 99 -0.85 27.29 -24.71
C ARG A 99 -0.44 28.67 -25.20
N ASN A 100 0.43 29.38 -24.49
CA ASN A 100 0.96 30.68 -24.92
C ASN A 100 2.31 30.57 -25.66
N LEU A 101 2.90 29.37 -25.80
CA LEU A 101 4.20 29.18 -26.43
C LEU A 101 4.15 28.52 -27.82
N LEU A 102 2.98 28.08 -28.28
CA LEU A 102 2.81 27.47 -29.62
C LEU A 102 2.09 28.36 -30.63
N ALA A 103 1.99 29.67 -30.36
CA ALA A 103 1.44 30.67 -31.28
C ALA A 103 2.52 31.56 -31.93
N LEU A 104 3.74 31.05 -32.08
CA LEU A 104 4.79 31.67 -32.90
C LEU A 104 5.05 30.77 -34.11
N ASP A 105 4.62 31.31 -35.25
CA ASP A 105 4.78 30.90 -36.64
C ASP A 105 5.78 29.79 -37.02
N ALA A 106 5.29 28.87 -37.87
CA ALA A 106 6.07 27.87 -38.59
C ALA A 106 7.01 28.45 -39.67
N GLN A 107 7.43 29.70 -39.56
CA GLN A 107 8.33 30.37 -40.50
C GLN A 107 9.36 31.20 -39.74
N GLY A 108 10.16 30.51 -38.93
CA GLY A 108 11.33 31.09 -38.25
C GLY A 108 12.39 31.59 -39.24
N GLN A 109 12.24 32.82 -39.72
CA GLN A 109 13.34 33.60 -40.31
C GLN A 109 13.65 34.83 -39.45
N VAL A 110 14.88 34.86 -38.93
CA VAL A 110 15.54 36.09 -38.46
C VAL A 110 16.41 36.62 -39.60
N ALA A 111 15.95 37.69 -40.26
CA ALA A 111 16.73 38.40 -41.27
C ALA A 111 17.76 39.31 -40.60
N VAL A 112 19.06 39.00 -40.74
CA VAL A 112 20.15 39.96 -40.49
C VAL A 112 21.12 39.99 -41.68
N LYS A 113 21.09 41.09 -42.43
CA LYS A 113 22.03 41.43 -43.50
C LYS A 113 23.14 42.29 -42.91
N GLY A 114 24.39 41.90 -43.11
CA GLY A 114 25.59 42.68 -42.76
C GLY A 114 26.73 42.45 -43.76
N PRO A 115 27.67 43.40 -43.92
CA PRO A 115 28.24 43.76 -45.22
C PRO A 115 29.69 43.30 -45.44
N GLY A 116 30.08 43.23 -46.73
CA GLY A 116 31.46 43.45 -47.19
C GLY A 116 32.39 42.24 -47.27
N ASP A 117 32.42 41.60 -48.43
CA ASP A 117 33.62 41.42 -49.27
C ASP A 117 33.17 41.19 -50.73
#